data_AF-A0A498M816-F1
#
_entry.id   AF-A0A498M816-F1
#
_cell.length_a   1.000
_cell.length_b   1.000
_cell.length_c   1.000
_cell.angle_alpha   90.00
_cell.angle_beta   90.00
_cell.angle_gamma   90.00
#
_symmetry.space_group_name_H-M   'P 1'
#
loop_
_entity.id
_entity.type
_entity.pdbx_description
1 polymer ?
#
loop_
_entity_poly.entity_id
_entity_poly.type
_entity_poly.pdbx_seq_one_letter_code
_entity_poly.pdbx_strand_id
1 'polypeptide(L)'
;MRPDTSERKCDCLQACSDKQALSSHRAYLLSARIPTKVEQTFNYLEIQGITCNKPAQFAVEYDRGQISLKMASTEEVNEVVAHIGSCVKKICPDLPPLKVIKRLSMEPPERISTLQTLWENQSGSEPGPCGGFSQQYRCVCDWFGVPYREEVQWDVDTIYLTQDTQELNLHDFSHLENRDLVAIIAVLEYNQWFTKLSSKDYKLGTVLM
;
A
#
# COMPACT_ATOMS: atom_id res chain seq x y z
N MET A 1 -14.23 -38.29 2.32
CA MET A 1 -12.84 -37.92 1.99
C MET A 1 -12.74 -36.42 2.09
N ARG A 2 -11.96 -35.91 3.05
CA ARG A 2 -11.70 -34.48 3.21
C ARG A 2 -10.68 -34.06 2.15
N PRO A 3 -10.87 -32.95 1.41
CA PRO A 3 -9.79 -32.39 0.64
C PRO A 3 -8.76 -31.80 1.61
N ASP A 4 -7.51 -32.14 1.34
CA ASP A 4 -6.30 -31.68 1.99
C ASP A 4 -6.17 -30.15 1.86
N THR A 5 -5.88 -29.47 2.98
CA THR A 5 -5.75 -28.00 3.09
C THR A 5 -4.29 -27.53 3.03
N SER A 6 -3.34 -28.35 2.56
CA SER A 6 -1.99 -27.91 2.26
C SER A 6 -1.89 -27.38 0.83
N GLU A 7 -1.17 -26.27 0.64
CA GLU A 7 -0.84 -25.61 -0.64
C GLU A 7 -1.85 -24.60 -1.19
N ARG A 8 -2.16 -23.56 -0.40
CA ARG A 8 -2.22 -22.22 -1.01
C ARG A 8 -0.78 -21.74 -1.20
N LYS A 9 -0.25 -21.96 -2.41
CA LYS A 9 1.00 -21.36 -2.87
C LYS A 9 1.00 -19.86 -2.54
N CYS A 10 2.03 -19.42 -1.84
CA CYS A 10 2.31 -18.02 -1.58
C CYS A 10 2.73 -17.32 -2.87
N ASP A 11 1.81 -17.09 -3.79
CA ASP A 11 2.05 -16.40 -5.07
C ASP A 11 2.31 -14.89 -4.93
N CYS A 12 2.58 -14.39 -3.71
CA CYS A 12 2.78 -12.97 -3.43
C CYS A 12 4.10 -12.63 -2.72
N LEU A 13 4.96 -13.60 -2.40
CA LEU A 13 6.19 -13.36 -1.64
C LEU A 13 7.39 -13.22 -2.58
N GLN A 14 7.67 -12.00 -3.01
CA GLN A 14 8.69 -11.74 -4.05
C GLN A 14 10.10 -11.55 -3.49
N ALA A 15 10.25 -11.38 -2.17
CA ALA A 15 11.51 -11.40 -1.45
C ALA A 15 11.30 -12.04 -0.07
N CYS A 16 11.91 -13.21 0.15
CA CYS A 16 11.89 -13.92 1.43
C CYS A 16 13.33 -14.08 1.94
N SER A 17 13.60 -13.52 3.11
CA SER A 17 14.70 -13.94 3.99
C SER A 17 14.09 -14.72 5.16
N ASP A 18 14.86 -15.50 5.92
CA ASP A 18 14.36 -16.36 7.02
C ASP A 18 13.50 -15.62 8.07
N LYS A 19 13.55 -14.28 8.07
CA LYS A 19 12.87 -13.41 9.03
C LYS A 19 11.86 -12.47 8.41
N GLN A 20 11.76 -12.33 7.08
CA GLN A 20 10.95 -11.28 6.45
C GLN A 20 10.32 -11.74 5.14
N ALA A 21 9.10 -11.27 4.90
CA ALA A 21 8.29 -11.55 3.73
C ALA A 21 7.69 -10.25 3.20
N LEU A 22 7.96 -9.91 1.92
CA LEU A 22 7.41 -8.74 1.26
C LEU A 22 6.34 -9.13 0.24
N SER A 23 5.16 -8.52 0.35
CA SER A 23 4.04 -8.67 -0.58
C SER A 23 3.78 -7.38 -1.35
N SER A 24 2.76 -7.36 -2.21
CA SER A 24 2.40 -6.19 -3.03
C SER A 24 1.93 -4.97 -2.23
N HIS A 25 1.35 -5.16 -1.04
CA HIS A 25 0.78 -4.07 -0.23
C HIS A 25 1.33 -3.99 1.20
N ARG A 26 2.05 -5.04 1.64
CA ARG A 26 2.34 -5.27 3.05
C ARG A 26 3.66 -6.00 3.24
N ALA A 27 4.39 -5.62 4.28
CA ALA A 27 5.54 -6.36 4.78
C ALA A 27 5.16 -7.18 6.02
N TYR A 28 5.82 -8.33 6.17
CA TYR A 28 5.65 -9.25 7.28
C TYR A 28 7.00 -9.57 7.90
N LEU A 29 7.10 -9.43 9.23
CA LEU A 29 8.21 -9.89 10.03
C LEU A 29 7.84 -11.25 10.64
N LEU A 30 8.69 -12.24 10.43
CA LEU A 30 8.47 -13.64 10.78
C LEU A 30 9.39 -14.06 11.93
N SER A 31 8.85 -14.87 12.84
CA SER A 31 9.63 -15.49 13.92
C SER A 31 10.53 -16.58 13.35
N ALA A 32 11.78 -16.66 13.80
CA ALA A 32 12.69 -17.75 13.41
C ALA A 32 12.34 -19.12 14.06
N ARG A 33 11.27 -19.22 14.85
CA ARG A 33 10.83 -20.46 15.52
C ARG A 33 9.85 -21.24 14.64
N ILE A 34 9.91 -22.57 14.69
CA ILE A 34 8.97 -23.45 13.96
C ILE A 34 7.85 -23.90 14.93
N PRO A 35 6.56 -23.78 14.55
CA PRO A 35 6.06 -23.20 13.30
C PRO A 35 6.23 -21.68 13.26
N THR A 36 6.63 -21.17 12.09
CA THR A 36 6.84 -19.73 11.84
C THR A 36 5.56 -18.94 12.13
N LYS A 37 5.68 -17.88 12.94
CA LYS A 37 4.59 -16.96 13.26
C LYS A 37 4.90 -15.58 12.71
N VAL A 38 3.86 -14.85 12.31
CA VAL A 38 3.97 -13.42 12.00
C VAL A 38 4.10 -12.67 13.32
N GLU A 39 5.22 -11.97 13.51
CA GLU A 39 5.46 -11.14 14.69
C GLU A 39 4.93 -9.73 14.49
N GLN A 40 5.19 -9.14 13.33
CA GLN A 40 4.76 -7.78 13.00
C GLN A 40 4.42 -7.66 11.52
N THR A 41 3.55 -6.71 11.20
CA THR A 41 3.18 -6.41 9.82
C THR A 41 2.72 -4.97 9.67
N PHE A 42 3.05 -4.35 8.54
CA PHE A 42 2.63 -3.01 8.19
C PHE A 42 2.33 -2.92 6.69
N ASN A 43 1.27 -2.19 6.36
CA ASN A 43 0.91 -1.85 5.00
C ASN A 43 1.81 -0.71 4.50
N TYR A 44 2.12 -0.66 3.21
CA TYR A 44 3.05 0.34 2.67
C TYR A 44 2.52 1.77 2.74
N LEU A 45 1.20 1.97 2.74
CA LEU A 45 0.59 3.28 2.92
C LEU A 45 0.66 3.78 4.39
N GLU A 46 0.91 2.88 5.35
CA GLU A 46 1.12 3.24 6.77
C GLU A 46 2.50 3.84 7.04
N ILE A 47 3.43 3.78 6.08
CA ILE A 47 4.82 4.17 6.29
C ILE A 47 4.91 5.69 6.47
N GLN A 48 5.27 6.11 7.67
CA GLN A 48 5.57 7.50 8.01
C GLN A 48 7.04 7.83 7.75
N GLY A 49 7.93 6.85 7.82
CA GLY A 49 9.32 7.06 7.46
C GLY A 49 10.19 5.81 7.39
N ILE A 50 11.28 5.89 6.65
CA ILE A 50 12.31 4.87 6.53
C ILE A 50 13.67 5.51 6.83
N THR A 51 14.45 4.88 7.72
CA THR A 51 15.80 5.33 8.12
C THR A 51 16.81 4.20 7.96
N CYS A 52 17.87 4.45 7.19
CA CYS A 52 18.92 3.49 6.85
C CYS A 52 20.33 4.12 7.00
N ASN A 53 20.61 4.73 8.15
CA ASN A 53 21.82 5.53 8.38
C ASN A 53 23.02 4.72 8.90
N LYS A 54 22.80 3.45 9.25
CA LYS A 54 23.86 2.53 9.69
C LYS A 54 23.99 1.38 8.68
N PRO A 55 25.21 0.87 8.42
CA PRO A 55 25.40 -0.24 7.50
C PRO A 55 24.53 -1.44 7.84
N ALA A 56 23.88 -2.02 6.82
CA ALA A 56 22.96 -3.14 6.95
C ALA A 56 21.83 -2.96 8.00
N GLN A 57 21.48 -1.72 8.38
CA GLN A 57 20.32 -1.46 9.24
C GLN A 57 19.19 -0.82 8.43
N PHE A 58 18.00 -1.39 8.59
CA PHE A 58 16.75 -0.89 8.05
C PHE A 58 15.83 -0.57 9.22
N ALA A 59 15.29 0.64 9.29
CA ALA A 59 14.25 1.00 10.23
C ALA A 59 13.07 1.63 9.49
N VAL A 60 11.85 1.23 9.88
CA VAL A 60 10.60 1.74 9.33
C VAL A 60 9.70 2.20 10.47
N GLU A 61 9.19 3.41 10.33
CA GLU A 61 8.21 4.03 11.21
C GLU A 61 6.86 4.03 10.49
N TYR A 62 5.83 3.59 11.20
CA TYR A 62 4.46 3.48 10.73
C TYR A 62 3.49 3.82 11.86
N ASP A 63 2.20 3.92 11.59
CA ASP A 63 1.22 4.46 12.55
C ASP A 63 1.20 3.77 13.93
N ARG A 64 1.49 2.46 13.98
CA ARG A 64 1.48 1.68 15.22
C ARG A 64 2.84 1.59 15.93
N GLY A 65 3.91 2.17 15.36
CA GLY A 65 5.22 2.19 15.99
C GLY A 65 6.40 2.15 15.01
N GLN A 66 7.50 1.54 15.45
CA GLN A 66 8.73 1.45 14.67
C GLN A 66 9.29 0.02 14.70
N ILE A 67 9.79 -0.44 13.57
CA ILE A 67 10.53 -1.69 13.42
C ILE A 67 11.96 -1.35 13.03
N SER A 68 12.95 -1.98 13.67
CA SER A 68 14.36 -1.90 13.28
C SER A 68 14.93 -3.29 13.08
N LEU A 69 15.60 -3.48 11.96
CA LEU A 69 16.08 -4.77 11.47
C LEU A 69 17.54 -4.64 11.06
N LYS A 70 18.34 -5.62 11.45
CA LYS A 70 19.69 -5.82 10.91
C LYS A 70 19.61 -6.85 9.79
N MET A 71 20.05 -6.43 8.61
CA MET A 71 20.08 -7.22 7.38
C MET A 71 21.48 -7.83 7.18
N ALA A 72 21.64 -8.70 6.18
CA ALA A 72 22.93 -9.31 5.87
C ALA A 72 23.92 -8.28 5.29
N SER A 73 23.43 -7.32 4.51
CA SER A 73 24.26 -6.29 3.89
C SER A 73 23.50 -4.97 3.67
N THR A 74 24.24 -3.93 3.27
CA THR A 74 23.64 -2.63 2.88
C THR A 74 22.92 -2.73 1.54
N GLU A 75 23.36 -3.63 0.67
CA GLU A 75 22.72 -3.94 -0.62
C GLU A 75 21.33 -4.54 -0.40
N GLU A 76 21.19 -5.47 0.55
CA GLU A 76 19.88 -6.04 0.90
C GLU A 76 18.93 -4.96 1.44
N VAL A 77 19.43 -4.00 2.22
CA VAL A 77 18.65 -2.82 2.63
C VAL A 77 18.17 -2.02 1.42
N ASN A 78 19.05 -1.79 0.44
CA ASN A 78 18.67 -1.07 -0.79
C ASN A 78 17.59 -1.82 -1.57
N GLU A 79 17.70 -3.15 -1.69
CA GLU A 79 16.72 -3.99 -2.37
C GLU A 79 15.35 -3.94 -1.69
N VAL A 80 15.30 -3.96 -0.35
CA VAL A 80 14.05 -3.83 0.40
C VAL A 80 13.41 -2.46 0.20
N VAL A 81 14.18 -1.37 0.31
CA VAL A 81 13.66 -0.02 0.08
C VAL A 81 13.21 0.15 -1.39
N ALA A 82 13.99 -0.37 -2.34
CA ALA A 82 13.63 -0.39 -3.76
C ALA A 82 12.31 -1.12 -3.98
N HIS A 83 12.12 -2.30 -3.36
CA HIS A 83 10.91 -3.09 -3.47
C HIS A 83 9.70 -2.36 -2.89
N ILE A 84 9.82 -1.78 -1.68
CA ILE A 84 8.75 -1.00 -1.06
C ILE A 84 8.35 0.16 -1.98
N GLY A 85 9.32 0.96 -2.45
CA GLY A 85 9.02 2.08 -3.34
C GLY A 85 8.44 1.65 -4.69
N SER A 86 8.84 0.48 -5.22
CA SER A 86 8.25 -0.09 -6.43
C SER A 86 6.79 -0.51 -6.21
N CYS A 87 6.49 -1.10 -5.05
CA CYS A 87 5.11 -1.44 -4.69
C CYS A 87 4.26 -0.18 -4.49
N VAL A 88 4.80 0.83 -3.81
CA VAL A 88 4.16 2.14 -3.67
C VAL A 88 3.91 2.77 -5.04
N LYS A 89 4.86 2.72 -5.98
CA LYS A 89 4.66 3.21 -7.35
C LYS A 89 3.55 2.45 -8.09
N LYS A 90 3.41 1.15 -7.86
CA LYS A 90 2.30 0.36 -8.43
C LYS A 90 0.96 0.71 -7.79
N ILE A 91 0.92 0.93 -6.47
CA ILE A 91 -0.31 1.30 -5.75
C ILE A 91 -0.74 2.72 -6.13
N CYS A 92 0.20 3.66 -6.17
CA CYS A 92 -0.03 5.08 -6.44
C CYS A 92 0.71 5.49 -7.73
N PRO A 93 0.21 5.09 -8.92
CA PRO A 93 0.90 5.29 -10.19
C PRO A 93 1.19 6.77 -10.49
N ASP A 94 0.29 7.66 -10.09
CA ASP A 94 0.39 9.10 -10.36
C ASP A 94 1.23 9.88 -9.33
N LEU A 95 1.69 9.22 -8.26
CA LEU A 95 2.50 9.82 -7.21
C LEU A 95 3.93 9.25 -7.21
N PRO A 96 4.97 10.10 -7.08
CA PRO A 96 6.31 9.62 -6.77
C PRO A 96 6.31 8.88 -5.41
N PRO A 97 7.02 7.74 -5.26
CA PRO A 97 7.07 7.02 -3.98
C PRO A 97 7.51 7.88 -2.80
N LEU A 98 8.38 8.87 -3.03
CA LEU A 98 8.81 9.81 -2.00
C LEU A 98 7.74 10.81 -1.54
N LYS A 99 6.65 10.98 -2.28
CA LYS A 99 5.48 11.75 -1.78
C LYS A 99 4.64 10.92 -0.82
N VAL A 100 4.60 9.60 -1.02
CA VAL A 100 3.83 8.68 -0.17
C VAL A 100 4.66 8.29 1.07
N ILE A 101 5.94 7.96 0.90
CA ILE A 101 6.89 7.71 1.99
C ILE A 101 7.35 9.05 2.55
N LYS A 102 6.64 9.54 3.57
CA LYS A 102 6.77 10.94 4.07
C LYS A 102 8.19 11.33 4.48
N ARG A 103 9.01 10.38 4.93
CA ARG A 103 10.43 10.58 5.26
C ARG A 103 11.29 9.41 4.79
N LEU A 104 12.29 9.67 3.96
CA LEU A 104 13.32 8.67 3.61
C LEU A 104 14.70 9.24 3.91
N SER A 105 15.47 8.56 4.76
CA SER A 105 16.85 8.93 5.12
C SER A 105 17.74 7.71 4.97
N MET A 106 18.82 7.83 4.20
CA MET A 106 19.77 6.76 3.94
C MET A 106 21.18 7.36 3.86
N GLU A 107 22.16 6.67 4.44
CA GLU A 107 23.57 7.07 4.37
C GLU A 107 24.36 6.05 3.53
N PRO A 108 25.14 6.47 2.51
CA PRO A 108 25.26 7.83 2.03
C PRO A 108 24.03 8.28 1.18
N PRO A 109 23.75 9.60 1.05
CA PRO A 109 22.51 10.12 0.44
C PRO A 109 22.30 9.74 -1.03
N GLU A 110 23.36 9.47 -1.80
CA GLU A 110 23.32 9.11 -3.22
C GLU A 110 22.54 7.80 -3.47
N ARG A 111 22.39 6.98 -2.42
CA ARG A 111 21.51 5.80 -2.43
C ARG A 111 20.06 6.19 -2.75
N ILE A 112 19.58 7.31 -2.22
CA ILE A 112 18.21 7.79 -2.47
C ILE A 112 18.06 8.17 -3.94
N SER A 113 19.02 8.90 -4.51
CA SER A 113 19.00 9.29 -5.93
C SER A 113 18.97 8.07 -6.85
N THR A 114 19.76 7.04 -6.54
CA THR A 114 19.75 5.78 -7.30
C THR A 114 18.37 5.11 -7.27
N LEU A 115 17.71 5.09 -6.10
CA LEU A 115 16.38 4.52 -5.94
C LEU A 115 15.30 5.35 -6.65
N GLN A 116 15.38 6.68 -6.63
CA GLN A 116 14.47 7.56 -7.36
C GLN A 116 14.51 7.27 -8.86
N THR A 117 15.71 7.21 -9.45
CA THR A 117 15.88 6.86 -10.86
C THR A 117 15.33 5.47 -11.17
N LEU A 118 15.49 4.50 -10.26
CA LEU A 118 14.90 3.17 -10.41
C LEU A 118 13.36 3.23 -10.47
N TRP A 119 12.72 3.99 -9.58
CA TRP A 119 11.26 4.10 -9.55
C TRP A 119 10.69 4.93 -10.71
N GLU A 120 11.44 5.91 -11.21
CA GLU A 120 11.08 6.70 -12.39
C GLU A 120 11.20 5.88 -13.68
N ASN A 121 12.22 5.04 -13.77
CA ASN A 121 12.45 4.17 -14.94
C ASN A 121 11.56 2.92 -14.94
N GLN A 122 10.81 2.65 -13.87
CA GLN A 122 9.74 1.67 -13.94
C GLN A 122 8.67 2.20 -14.89
N SER A 123 8.68 1.72 -16.13
CA SER A 123 7.56 1.87 -17.05
C SER A 123 6.36 1.21 -16.40
N GLY A 124 5.53 2.04 -15.76
CA GLY A 124 4.27 1.61 -15.18
C GLY A 124 3.43 0.97 -16.28
N SER A 125 2.78 -0.14 -15.97
CA SER A 125 1.55 -0.49 -16.66
C SER A 125 0.63 0.73 -16.63
N GLU A 126 -0.13 0.99 -17.70
CA GLU A 126 -1.08 2.11 -17.70
C GLU A 126 -1.91 2.06 -16.41
N PRO A 127 -2.08 3.20 -15.72
CA PRO A 127 -2.92 3.24 -14.54
C PRO A 127 -4.28 2.64 -14.92
N GLY A 128 -4.80 1.76 -14.07
CA GLY A 128 -6.12 1.18 -14.26
C GLY A 128 -7.21 2.27 -14.29
N PRO A 129 -8.49 1.88 -14.47
CA PRO A 129 -9.61 2.81 -14.48
C PRO A 129 -9.56 3.85 -13.36
N CYS A 130 -9.95 5.08 -13.69
CA CYS A 130 -10.00 6.20 -12.75
C CYS A 130 -8.70 6.40 -11.96
N GLY A 131 -7.55 6.38 -12.65
CA GLY A 131 -6.23 6.60 -12.02
C GLY A 131 -5.78 5.46 -11.11
N GLY A 132 -6.23 4.23 -11.37
CA GLY A 132 -5.91 3.05 -10.56
C GLY A 132 -6.65 2.98 -9.23
N PHE A 133 -7.82 3.63 -9.11
CA PHE A 133 -8.61 3.70 -7.88
C PHE A 133 -8.81 2.32 -7.23
N SER A 134 -9.17 1.31 -8.00
CA SER A 134 -9.48 -0.03 -7.49
C SER A 134 -8.28 -0.73 -6.82
N GLN A 135 -7.07 -0.48 -7.33
CA GLN A 135 -5.85 -0.99 -6.72
C GLN A 135 -5.55 -0.26 -5.39
N GLN A 136 -5.70 1.06 -5.37
CA GLN A 136 -5.56 1.86 -4.16
C GLN A 136 -6.59 1.45 -3.10
N TYR A 137 -7.86 1.28 -3.50
CA TYR A 137 -8.94 0.84 -2.63
C TYR A 137 -8.67 -0.52 -2.00
N ARG A 138 -8.14 -1.48 -2.77
CA ARG A 138 -7.71 -2.78 -2.22
C ARG A 138 -6.64 -2.62 -1.14
N CYS A 139 -5.66 -1.74 -1.38
CA CYS A 139 -4.59 -1.47 -0.43
C CYS A 139 -5.10 -0.79 0.85
N VAL A 140 -6.00 0.20 0.71
CA VAL A 140 -6.62 0.92 1.83
C VAL A 140 -7.54 0.00 2.64
N CYS A 141 -8.28 -0.91 1.99
CA CYS A 141 -9.09 -1.90 2.70
C CYS A 141 -8.23 -2.82 3.59
N ASP A 142 -7.10 -3.31 3.06
CA ASP A 142 -6.12 -4.09 3.82
C ASP A 142 -5.52 -3.29 4.99
N TRP A 143 -5.25 -2.00 4.78
CA TRP A 143 -4.75 -1.13 5.83
C TRP A 143 -5.79 -0.95 6.96
N PHE A 144 -7.02 -0.56 6.63
CA PHE A 144 -8.06 -0.29 7.61
C PHE A 144 -8.71 -1.55 8.20
N GLY A 145 -8.39 -2.73 7.66
CA GLY A 145 -8.97 -4.00 8.11
C GLY A 145 -10.46 -4.11 7.77
N VAL A 146 -10.90 -3.49 6.68
CA VAL A 146 -12.28 -3.55 6.17
C VAL A 146 -12.35 -4.49 4.96
N PRO A 147 -13.50 -5.14 4.71
CA PRO A 147 -13.65 -6.02 3.56
C PRO A 147 -13.59 -5.23 2.25
N TYR A 148 -12.83 -5.74 1.28
CA TYR A 148 -12.85 -5.23 -0.09
C TYR A 148 -14.21 -5.50 -0.72
N ARG A 149 -14.91 -4.43 -1.11
CA ARG A 149 -16.23 -4.49 -1.76
C ARG A 149 -16.07 -4.53 -3.27
N GLU A 150 -16.37 -5.68 -3.89
CA GLU A 150 -16.30 -5.84 -5.34
C GLU A 150 -17.24 -4.89 -6.09
N GLU A 151 -18.39 -4.55 -5.49
CA GLU A 151 -19.33 -3.57 -6.05
C GLU A 151 -18.72 -2.16 -6.20
N VAL A 152 -17.85 -1.73 -5.27
CA VAL A 152 -17.16 -0.44 -5.37
C VAL A 152 -16.20 -0.44 -6.55
N GLN A 153 -15.42 -1.52 -6.71
CA GLN A 153 -14.54 -1.66 -7.87
C GLN A 153 -15.33 -1.71 -9.17
N TRP A 154 -16.43 -2.47 -9.21
CA TRP A 154 -17.23 -2.58 -10.41
C TRP A 154 -17.84 -1.23 -10.82
N ASP A 155 -18.40 -0.48 -9.87
CA ASP A 155 -18.92 0.87 -10.12
C ASP A 155 -17.83 1.79 -10.64
N VAL A 156 -16.64 1.80 -10.02
CA VAL A 156 -15.57 2.70 -10.44
C VAL A 156 -14.98 2.31 -11.80
N ASP A 157 -14.66 1.03 -11.99
CA ASP A 157 -14.02 0.54 -13.20
C ASP A 157 -14.97 0.52 -14.41
N THR A 158 -16.28 0.49 -14.17
CA THR A 158 -17.30 0.40 -15.23
C THR A 158 -18.08 1.69 -15.38
N ILE A 159 -18.82 2.10 -14.34
CA ILE A 159 -19.76 3.22 -14.42
C ILE A 159 -19.00 4.54 -14.47
N TYR A 160 -18.13 4.79 -13.49
CA TYR A 160 -17.39 6.05 -13.39
C TYR A 160 -16.44 6.24 -14.58
N LEU A 161 -15.74 5.18 -14.98
CA LEU A 161 -14.89 5.21 -16.17
C LEU A 161 -15.71 5.52 -17.43
N THR A 162 -16.86 4.87 -17.64
CA THR A 162 -17.71 5.09 -18.82
C THR A 162 -18.30 6.50 -18.84
N GLN A 163 -18.59 7.07 -17.66
CA GLN A 163 -19.11 8.43 -17.53
C GLN A 163 -18.02 9.51 -17.64
N ASP A 164 -16.74 9.12 -17.64
CA ASP A 164 -15.58 10.03 -17.62
C ASP A 164 -15.70 11.11 -16.53
N THR A 165 -16.25 10.74 -15.38
CA THR A 165 -16.46 11.66 -14.26
C THR A 165 -15.27 11.66 -13.32
N GLN A 166 -14.87 12.86 -12.90
CA GLN A 166 -13.85 13.10 -11.87
C GLN A 166 -14.46 13.51 -10.52
N GLU A 167 -15.78 13.35 -10.38
CA GLU A 167 -16.51 13.59 -9.13
C GLU A 167 -16.93 12.27 -8.50
N LEU A 168 -16.39 11.94 -7.33
CA LEU A 168 -16.82 10.79 -6.53
C LEU A 168 -18.01 11.16 -5.67
N ASN A 169 -19.16 10.52 -5.90
CA ASN A 169 -20.40 10.79 -5.18
C ASN A 169 -20.65 9.71 -4.12
N LEU A 170 -20.57 10.08 -2.84
CA LEU A 170 -20.78 9.13 -1.72
C LEU A 170 -22.20 8.56 -1.65
N HIS A 171 -23.18 9.22 -2.30
CA HIS A 171 -24.53 8.68 -2.34
C HIS A 171 -24.62 7.37 -3.12
N ASP A 172 -23.77 7.18 -4.14
CA ASP A 172 -23.74 5.97 -4.96
C ASP A 172 -23.34 4.74 -4.14
N PHE A 173 -22.65 4.96 -3.02
CA PHE A 173 -22.21 3.93 -2.08
C PHE A 173 -23.00 3.94 -0.76
N SER A 174 -24.12 4.64 -0.69
CA SER A 174 -24.87 4.87 0.57
C SER A 174 -25.47 3.63 1.22
N HIS A 175 -25.53 2.51 0.49
CA HIS A 175 -25.92 1.20 1.00
C HIS A 175 -24.81 0.49 1.79
N LEU A 176 -23.56 0.95 1.69
CA LEU A 176 -22.43 0.40 2.42
C LEU A 176 -22.37 0.90 3.87
N GLU A 177 -21.56 0.23 4.68
CA GLU A 177 -21.33 0.68 6.06
C GLU A 177 -20.43 1.93 6.10
N ASN A 178 -20.53 2.72 7.17
CA ASN A 178 -19.70 3.91 7.37
C ASN A 178 -18.19 3.63 7.22
N ARG A 179 -17.71 2.46 7.66
CA ARG A 179 -16.29 2.10 7.59
C ARG A 179 -15.84 1.82 6.16
N ASP A 180 -16.71 1.28 5.31
CA ASP A 180 -16.43 1.09 3.89
C ASP A 180 -16.30 2.45 3.20
N LEU A 181 -17.18 3.41 3.53
CA LEU A 181 -17.09 4.77 2.97
C LEU A 181 -15.83 5.51 3.40
N VAL A 182 -15.39 5.34 4.65
CA VAL A 182 -14.12 5.91 5.12
C VAL A 182 -12.95 5.36 4.29
N ALA A 183 -12.94 4.07 3.95
CA ALA A 183 -11.92 3.50 3.06
C ALA A 183 -12.00 4.07 1.63
N ILE A 184 -13.20 4.25 1.07
CA ILE A 184 -13.39 4.88 -0.25
C ILE A 184 -12.83 6.31 -0.26
N ILE A 185 -13.15 7.10 0.78
CA ILE A 185 -12.68 8.49 0.90
C ILE A 185 -11.15 8.53 1.07
N ALA A 186 -10.56 7.63 1.87
CA ALA A 186 -9.12 7.60 2.11
C ALA A 186 -8.29 7.34 0.84
N VAL A 187 -8.86 6.65 -0.17
CA VAL A 187 -8.20 6.47 -1.48
C VAL A 187 -7.93 7.82 -2.16
N LEU A 188 -8.77 8.83 -1.92
CA LEU A 188 -8.65 10.16 -2.53
C LEU A 188 -7.42 10.94 -2.04
N GLU A 189 -6.76 10.50 -0.95
CA GLU A 189 -5.45 11.06 -0.56
C GLU A 189 -4.37 10.77 -1.64
N TYR A 190 -4.51 9.65 -2.36
CA TYR A 190 -3.50 9.18 -3.31
C TYR A 190 -3.97 9.22 -4.76
N ASN A 191 -5.27 9.15 -5.01
CA ASN A 191 -5.85 9.15 -6.34
C ASN A 191 -5.78 10.56 -6.98
N GLN A 192 -5.32 10.65 -8.23
CA GLN A 192 -5.25 11.92 -8.96
C GLN A 192 -6.33 12.08 -10.03
N TRP A 193 -7.17 11.06 -10.25
CA TRP A 193 -8.29 11.12 -11.20
C TRP A 193 -9.47 11.90 -10.62
N PHE A 194 -9.87 11.56 -9.40
CA PHE A 194 -10.96 12.22 -8.71
C PHE A 194 -10.52 13.58 -8.16
N THR A 195 -11.11 14.64 -8.68
CA THR A 195 -10.80 16.03 -8.29
C THR A 195 -11.89 16.64 -7.41
N LYS A 196 -13.03 15.94 -7.26
CA LYS A 196 -14.16 16.38 -6.45
C LYS A 196 -14.77 15.21 -5.68
N LEU A 197 -15.11 15.47 -4.42
CA LEU A 197 -15.92 14.60 -3.57
C LEU A 197 -17.27 15.28 -3.35
N SER A 198 -18.37 14.57 -3.60
CA SER A 198 -19.71 15.07 -3.31
C SER A 198 -20.48 14.15 -2.39
N SER A 199 -21.37 14.78 -1.63
CA SER A 199 -22.20 14.13 -0.65
C SER A 199 -23.48 14.95 -0.50
N LYS A 200 -24.62 14.34 -0.85
CA LYS A 200 -25.94 14.92 -0.56
C LYS A 200 -26.54 14.14 0.60
N ASP A 201 -26.95 14.88 1.63
CA ASP A 201 -27.68 14.39 2.80
C ASP A 201 -26.96 13.33 3.66
N TYR A 202 -25.65 13.08 3.45
CA TYR A 202 -24.87 12.17 4.28
C TYR A 202 -24.34 12.87 5.53
N LYS A 203 -24.59 12.29 6.71
CA LYS A 203 -23.95 12.72 7.96
C LYS A 203 -22.68 11.89 8.15
N LEU A 204 -21.52 12.49 7.85
CA LEU A 204 -20.22 11.90 8.18
C LEU A 204 -20.15 11.70 9.71
N GLY A 205 -20.07 10.44 10.15
CA GLY A 205 -19.83 10.11 11.55
C GLY A 205 -18.47 10.66 12.00
N THR A 206 -18.35 11.07 13.26
CA THR A 206 -17.20 11.79 13.86
C THR A 206 -15.87 10.99 13.91
N VAL A 207 -15.69 9.96 13.10
CA VAL A 207 -14.51 9.07 13.11
C VAL A 207 -13.45 9.50 12.07
N LEU A 208 -13.49 10.74 11.60
CA LEU A 208 -12.51 11.32 10.67
C LEU A 208 -11.57 12.35 11.32
N MET A 209 -11.41 12.31 12.65
CA MET A 209 -10.41 13.09 13.39
C MET A 209 -9.38 12.19 14.05
#